data_AF-A0A3N1HD21-F1
#
_entry.id   AF-A0A3N1HD21-F1
#
_cell.length_a   1.000
_cell.length_b   1.000
_cell.length_c   1.000
_cell.angle_alpha   90.00
_cell.angle_beta   90.00
_cell.angle_gamma   90.00
#
_symmetry.space_group_name_H-M   'P 1'
#
loop_
_entity.id
_entity.type
_entity.pdbx_description
1 polymer ?
#
loop_
_entity_poly.entity_id
_entity_poly.type
_entity_poly.pdbx_seq_one_letter_code
_entity_poly.pdbx_strand_id
1 'polypeptide(L)'
;MAEALAAYVGGMNELWDSSYVVPPVPVAASGVAWLRSSVARFSEGDEHVRRRALAERVLAAVDPGVLRRAGEPVAVLAEALGLPRSVASDVAVVAACYQPHVDATVEADEAVARLVAACGGTWDEGTANLIGVLVQASGATRALIAGVEPPVPVTRRVAPDGSVVEVDLGEAWFGGGRHACPGRAHALALAEGARAFHRMHDDFLVLPNAWDFASAAAFVRAGFGAVGTTSLGVAVAHGLPDAAGVARAETVALARLLARLPVPVTVDVEAGFGGDVRALAAELWELGVAGVNVEDGRGAGLAEPADQAAIVRAFKEVAPGLFVNARVDTWWLGVDRASTLDRARAYVDAGADGVFIPGLDQEAEIAAAVAAVPVPLNTLPSLSTETLRALGVRRVSTGSLPFRAALAEAVRTAEAVRSTTPPPTTLPTYSETTALTTS
;
A
#
# COMPACT_ATOMS: atom_id res chain seq x y z
N MET A 1 9.18 32.34 35.66
CA MET A 1 9.79 32.48 34.31
C MET A 1 11.33 32.39 34.40
N ALA A 2 11.86 31.46 35.19
CA ALA A 2 13.30 31.21 35.34
C ALA A 2 13.57 29.76 35.84
N GLU A 3 12.73 28.80 35.45
CA GLU A 3 12.84 27.38 35.89
C GLU A 3 12.36 26.38 34.82
N ALA A 4 12.56 26.71 33.55
CA ALA A 4 12.27 25.80 32.42
C ALA A 4 13.32 25.97 31.30
N LEU A 5 14.61 25.98 31.67
CA LEU A 5 15.72 26.08 30.72
C LEU A 5 16.92 25.22 31.18
N ALA A 6 16.68 23.92 31.33
CA ALA A 6 17.70 22.88 31.47
C ALA A 6 17.15 21.65 30.72
N ALA A 7 17.73 21.11 29.65
CA ALA A 7 18.97 21.39 28.93
C ALA A 7 18.65 21.24 27.43
N TYR A 8 18.81 22.32 26.66
CA TYR A 8 18.91 22.25 25.20
C TYR A 8 20.37 22.53 24.88
N VAL A 9 21.17 21.46 24.80
CA VAL A 9 22.58 21.50 24.41
C VAL A 9 22.80 20.35 23.42
N GLY A 10 22.79 20.66 22.12
CA GLY A 10 23.65 20.01 21.13
C GLY A 10 23.47 18.52 20.80
N GLY A 11 22.26 18.05 20.46
CA GLY A 11 21.94 16.66 20.09
C GLY A 11 22.76 16.00 18.95
N MET A 12 23.62 16.74 18.24
CA MET A 12 24.53 16.15 17.28
C MET A 12 25.71 15.44 17.96
N ASN A 13 26.27 16.01 19.03
CA ASN A 13 27.53 15.52 19.60
C ASN A 13 27.39 14.09 20.15
N GLU A 14 26.25 13.75 20.74
CA GLU A 14 25.97 12.43 21.33
C GLU A 14 25.87 11.31 20.29
N LEU A 15 25.58 11.64 19.01
CA LEU A 15 25.59 10.65 17.92
C LEU A 15 27.01 10.27 17.47
N TRP A 16 27.95 11.21 17.59
CA TRP A 16 29.33 11.05 17.13
C TRP A 16 30.29 10.68 18.27
N ASP A 17 29.94 11.02 19.51
CA ASP A 17 30.72 10.68 20.69
C ASP A 17 30.64 9.18 21.01
N SER A 18 31.80 8.55 21.09
CA SER A 18 31.93 7.12 21.44
C SER A 18 31.61 6.82 22.90
N SER A 19 31.62 7.82 23.79
CA SER A 19 31.27 7.60 25.19
C SER A 19 29.76 7.45 25.44
N TYR A 20 28.94 7.83 24.46
CA TYR A 20 27.50 7.61 24.45
C TYR A 20 27.19 6.30 23.73
N VAL A 21 26.64 5.34 24.46
CA VAL A 21 26.39 3.97 23.95
C VAL A 21 24.92 3.69 23.76
N VAL A 22 24.56 2.70 22.93
CA VAL A 22 23.18 2.20 22.86
C VAL A 22 22.77 1.56 24.19
N PRO A 23 21.48 1.65 24.59
CA PRO A 23 20.98 0.97 25.78
C PRO A 23 21.29 -0.54 25.75
N PRO A 24 21.88 -1.11 26.82
CA PRO A 24 22.23 -2.52 26.86
C PRO A 24 20.96 -3.37 26.87
N VAL A 25 21.04 -4.52 26.20
CA VAL A 25 19.95 -5.50 26.11
C VAL A 25 20.41 -6.84 26.68
N PRO A 26 19.63 -7.49 27.56
CA PRO A 26 19.99 -8.80 28.10
C PRO A 26 20.08 -9.86 27.00
N VAL A 27 21.07 -10.75 27.10
CA VAL A 27 21.19 -11.91 26.22
C VAL A 27 20.04 -12.88 26.47
N ALA A 28 19.42 -13.39 25.41
CA ALA A 28 18.39 -14.42 25.49
C ALA A 28 18.54 -15.42 24.35
N ALA A 29 17.94 -16.61 24.52
CA ALA A 29 18.02 -17.71 23.56
C ALA A 29 16.88 -17.72 22.53
N SER A 30 15.75 -17.06 22.82
CA SER A 30 14.60 -16.97 21.92
C SER A 30 13.78 -15.68 22.12
N GLY A 31 12.78 -15.49 21.25
CA GLY A 31 11.83 -14.37 21.33
C GLY A 31 12.40 -13.01 20.95
N VAL A 32 11.65 -11.96 21.28
CA VAL A 32 12.04 -10.56 21.03
C VAL A 32 13.32 -10.21 21.78
N ALA A 33 13.54 -10.76 22.98
CA ALA A 33 14.77 -10.56 23.74
C ALA A 33 16.01 -11.11 23.01
N TRP A 34 15.91 -12.30 22.38
CA TRP A 34 16.98 -12.83 21.55
C TRP A 34 17.23 -11.96 20.33
N LEU A 35 16.16 -11.53 19.65
CA LEU A 35 16.28 -10.66 18.50
C LEU A 35 17.01 -9.37 18.87
N ARG A 36 16.60 -8.69 19.96
CA ARG A 36 17.26 -7.47 20.46
C ARG A 36 18.74 -7.70 20.75
N SER A 37 19.09 -8.78 21.45
CA SER A 37 20.47 -9.07 21.84
C SER A 37 21.37 -9.59 20.70
N SER A 38 20.80 -9.87 19.52
CA SER A 38 21.52 -10.45 18.37
C SER A 38 21.62 -9.50 17.17
N VAL A 39 21.04 -8.29 17.22
CA VAL A 39 21.06 -7.31 16.13
C VAL A 39 22.09 -6.20 16.31
N ALA A 40 22.50 -5.57 15.20
CA ALA A 40 23.40 -4.42 15.22
C ALA A 40 22.88 -3.22 16.03
N ARG A 41 21.55 -2.98 15.98
CA ARG A 41 20.89 -1.79 16.54
C ARG A 41 21.16 -1.58 18.04
N PHE A 42 21.31 -2.67 18.80
CA PHE A 42 21.47 -2.64 20.26
C PHE A 42 22.84 -3.19 20.69
N SER A 43 23.86 -3.03 19.85
CA SER A 43 25.22 -3.49 20.13
C SER A 43 26.26 -2.38 19.97
N GLU A 44 27.43 -2.58 20.57
CA GLU A 44 28.59 -1.67 20.48
C GLU A 44 29.87 -2.45 20.16
N GLY A 45 30.96 -1.74 19.85
CA GLY A 45 32.29 -2.31 19.65
C GLY A 45 32.33 -3.39 18.55
N ASP A 46 33.11 -4.44 18.79
CA ASP A 46 33.32 -5.52 17.81
C ASP A 46 32.04 -6.30 17.47
N GLU A 47 31.11 -6.43 18.42
CA GLU A 47 29.81 -7.04 18.17
C GLU A 47 28.98 -6.21 17.19
N HIS A 48 28.98 -4.89 17.37
CA HIS A 48 28.31 -3.98 16.44
C HIS A 48 28.89 -4.09 15.04
N VAL A 49 30.23 -4.04 14.91
CA VAL A 49 30.89 -4.16 13.61
C VAL A 49 30.49 -5.48 12.91
N ARG A 50 30.52 -6.60 13.63
CA ARG A 50 30.14 -7.92 13.11
C ARG A 50 28.67 -7.98 12.68
N ARG A 51 27.74 -7.56 13.54
CA ARG A 51 26.29 -7.59 13.30
C ARG A 51 25.86 -6.59 12.23
N ARG A 52 26.47 -5.40 12.21
CA ARG A 52 26.26 -4.40 11.17
C ARG A 52 26.65 -4.93 9.80
N ALA A 53 27.79 -5.62 9.69
CA ALA A 53 28.19 -6.24 8.44
C ALA A 53 27.19 -7.30 7.94
N LEU A 54 26.47 -7.99 8.83
CA LEU A 54 25.37 -8.90 8.45
C LEU A 54 24.18 -8.11 7.88
N ALA A 55 23.73 -7.05 8.56
CA ALA A 55 22.63 -6.20 8.08
C ALA A 55 22.97 -5.52 6.73
N GLU A 56 24.20 -5.04 6.56
CA GLU A 56 24.67 -4.44 5.30
C GLU A 56 24.72 -5.46 4.17
N ARG A 57 25.09 -6.72 4.44
CA ARG A 57 25.01 -7.81 3.44
C ARG A 57 23.56 -8.09 3.01
N VAL A 58 22.61 -8.11 3.95
CA VAL A 58 21.18 -8.27 3.64
C VAL A 58 20.72 -7.15 2.71
N LEU A 59 21.04 -5.89 3.02
CA LEU A 59 20.67 -4.74 2.20
C LEU A 59 21.38 -4.74 0.84
N ALA A 60 22.66 -5.11 0.78
CA ALA A 60 23.43 -5.15 -0.46
C ALA A 60 22.93 -6.21 -1.45
N ALA A 61 22.20 -7.24 -0.97
CA ALA A 61 21.56 -8.24 -1.82
C ALA A 61 20.32 -7.70 -2.55
N VAL A 62 19.81 -6.53 -2.17
CA VAL A 62 18.59 -5.93 -2.72
C VAL A 62 18.92 -4.62 -3.43
N ASP A 63 18.68 -4.57 -4.73
CA ASP A 63 18.70 -3.32 -5.49
C ASP A 63 17.53 -2.43 -5.05
N PRO A 64 17.74 -1.20 -4.56
CA PRO A 64 16.65 -0.27 -4.26
C PRO A 64 15.69 -0.05 -5.46
N GLY A 65 16.16 -0.22 -6.69
CA GLY A 65 15.32 -0.17 -7.90
C GLY A 65 14.10 -1.08 -7.85
N VAL A 66 14.27 -2.33 -7.41
CA VAL A 66 13.19 -3.33 -7.40
C VAL A 66 12.17 -3.09 -6.29
N LEU A 67 12.50 -2.24 -5.31
CA LEU A 67 11.62 -1.89 -4.19
C LEU A 67 10.60 -0.81 -4.54
N ARG A 68 10.74 -0.14 -5.70
CA ARG A 68 9.81 0.90 -6.17
C ARG A 68 8.52 0.33 -6.76
N ARG A 69 7.84 -0.52 -5.99
CA ARG A 69 6.55 -1.12 -6.35
C ARG A 69 5.50 -0.86 -5.28
N ALA A 70 4.23 -0.91 -5.68
CA ALA A 70 3.11 -0.74 -4.77
C ALA A 70 2.99 -1.87 -3.75
N GLY A 71 2.35 -1.57 -2.62
CA GLY A 71 2.08 -2.52 -1.54
C GLY A 71 2.68 -2.12 -0.20
N GLU A 72 2.50 -3.01 0.78
CA GLU A 72 3.09 -2.89 2.11
C GLU A 72 4.62 -2.96 2.03
N PRO A 73 5.37 -1.96 2.56
CA PRO A 73 6.82 -1.87 2.42
C PRO A 73 7.62 -3.08 2.91
N VAL A 74 7.26 -3.66 4.06
CA VAL A 74 7.93 -4.84 4.60
C VAL A 74 7.65 -6.06 3.73
N ALA A 75 6.44 -6.22 3.21
CA ALA A 75 6.09 -7.29 2.27
C ALA A 75 6.89 -7.18 0.97
N VAL A 76 7.07 -5.97 0.43
CA VAL A 76 7.91 -5.71 -0.74
C VAL A 76 9.38 -6.04 -0.45
N LEU A 77 9.90 -5.62 0.70
CA LEU A 77 11.28 -5.92 1.10
C LEU A 77 11.51 -7.41 1.35
N ALA A 78 10.56 -8.08 2.00
CA ALA A 78 10.58 -9.52 2.25
C ALA A 78 10.64 -10.31 0.94
N GLU A 79 9.77 -9.98 -0.02
CA GLU A 79 9.77 -10.63 -1.35
C GLU A 79 11.10 -10.44 -2.08
N ALA A 80 11.66 -9.22 -2.05
CA ALA A 80 12.97 -8.94 -2.64
C ALA A 80 14.12 -9.71 -1.97
N LEU A 81 13.95 -10.12 -0.71
CA LEU A 81 14.86 -10.99 0.04
C LEU A 81 14.54 -12.48 -0.11
N GLY A 82 13.56 -12.85 -0.94
CA GLY A 82 13.16 -14.25 -1.17
C GLY A 82 12.26 -14.84 -0.07
N LEU A 83 11.68 -14.00 0.78
CA LEU A 83 10.72 -14.40 1.81
C LEU A 83 9.27 -14.21 1.34
N PRO A 84 8.31 -14.98 1.90
CA PRO A 84 6.89 -14.76 1.64
C PRO A 84 6.45 -13.35 2.07
N ARG A 85 5.57 -12.71 1.30
CA ARG A 85 4.98 -11.39 1.65
C ARG A 85 4.24 -11.42 3.00
N SER A 86 3.68 -12.57 3.36
CA SER A 86 2.89 -12.79 4.59
C SER A 86 3.68 -12.58 5.89
N VAL A 87 5.02 -12.55 5.84
CA VAL A 87 5.84 -12.25 7.02
C VAL A 87 5.65 -10.81 7.52
N ALA A 88 5.12 -9.90 6.70
CA ALA A 88 4.88 -8.51 7.07
C ALA A 88 3.97 -8.38 8.30
N SER A 89 2.95 -9.24 8.42
CA SER A 89 2.07 -9.31 9.59
C SER A 89 2.83 -9.61 10.88
N ASP A 90 3.65 -10.66 10.88
CA ASP A 90 4.51 -11.02 12.02
C ASP A 90 5.53 -9.92 12.35
N VAL A 91 6.11 -9.30 11.33
CA VAL A 91 7.03 -8.16 11.51
C VAL A 91 6.34 -6.99 12.20
N ALA A 92 5.09 -6.68 11.84
CA ALA A 92 4.33 -5.59 12.47
C ALA A 92 4.10 -5.86 13.97
N VAL A 93 3.76 -7.11 14.34
CA VAL A 93 3.62 -7.52 15.75
C VAL A 93 4.94 -7.33 16.50
N VAL A 94 6.06 -7.79 15.94
CA VAL A 94 7.39 -7.64 16.58
C VAL A 94 7.80 -6.16 16.66
N ALA A 95 7.53 -5.37 15.62
CA ALA A 95 7.88 -3.95 15.57
C ALA A 95 7.21 -3.14 16.69
N ALA A 96 5.96 -3.46 17.04
CA ALA A 96 5.19 -2.78 18.09
C ALA A 96 5.88 -2.82 19.46
N CYS A 97 6.62 -3.89 19.75
CA CYS A 97 7.40 -4.03 20.99
C CYS A 97 8.89 -4.25 20.70
N TYR A 98 9.45 -3.71 19.61
CA TYR A 98 10.85 -3.99 19.29
C TYR A 98 11.85 -3.24 20.20
N GLN A 99 11.50 -2.04 20.64
CA GLN A 99 12.40 -1.21 21.44
C GLN A 99 12.56 -1.74 22.87
N PRO A 100 13.77 -1.69 23.49
CA PRO A 100 14.04 -2.33 24.78
C PRO A 100 13.22 -1.84 25.98
N HIS A 101 12.63 -0.64 25.88
CA HIS A 101 11.81 -0.02 26.93
C HIS A 101 10.32 -0.39 26.82
N VAL A 102 9.96 -1.22 25.84
CA VAL A 102 8.60 -1.76 25.67
C VAL A 102 8.64 -3.24 26.01
N ASP A 103 7.73 -3.70 26.85
CA ASP A 103 7.66 -5.11 27.22
C ASP A 103 7.30 -5.97 25.99
N ALA A 104 7.98 -7.10 25.85
CA ALA A 104 7.66 -8.08 24.82
C ALA A 104 6.37 -8.82 25.19
N THR A 105 5.54 -9.12 24.18
CA THR A 105 4.33 -9.91 24.36
C THR A 105 4.58 -11.37 23.93
N VAL A 106 3.77 -12.29 24.44
CA VAL A 106 3.79 -13.69 24.02
C VAL A 106 3.58 -13.81 22.51
N GLU A 107 2.63 -13.04 21.97
CA GLU A 107 2.35 -13.00 20.53
C GLU A 107 3.58 -12.55 19.71
N ALA A 108 4.33 -11.56 20.20
CA ALA A 108 5.55 -11.11 19.53
C ALA A 108 6.68 -12.15 19.61
N ASP A 109 6.82 -12.87 20.72
CA ASP A 109 7.78 -13.97 20.81
C ASP A 109 7.44 -15.12 19.85
N GLU A 110 6.15 -15.45 19.72
CA GLU A 110 5.66 -16.42 18.73
C GLU A 110 5.87 -15.93 17.29
N ALA A 111 5.67 -14.63 17.03
CA ALA A 111 5.93 -14.02 15.74
C ALA A 111 7.43 -14.08 15.38
N VAL A 112 8.35 -13.85 16.33
CA VAL A 112 9.78 -14.07 16.10
C VAL A 112 10.07 -15.53 15.72
N ALA A 113 9.44 -16.50 16.39
CA ALA A 113 9.64 -17.91 16.05
C ALA A 113 9.16 -18.25 14.63
N ARG A 114 8.01 -17.70 14.20
CA ARG A 114 7.51 -17.83 12.82
C ARG A 114 8.43 -17.17 11.80
N LEU A 115 8.97 -15.99 12.12
CA LEU A 115 9.94 -15.29 11.27
C LEU A 115 11.24 -16.08 11.13
N VAL A 116 11.77 -16.65 12.22
CA VAL A 116 12.94 -17.53 12.16
C VAL A 116 12.66 -18.75 11.29
N ALA A 117 11.48 -19.38 11.42
CA ALA A 117 11.10 -20.50 10.57
C ALA A 117 11.04 -20.10 9.08
N ALA A 118 10.48 -18.93 8.76
CA ALA A 118 10.45 -18.40 7.40
C ALA A 118 11.86 -18.11 6.85
N CYS A 119 12.82 -17.77 7.71
CA CYS A 119 14.22 -17.52 7.36
C CYS A 119 15.10 -18.79 7.35
N GLY A 120 14.52 -19.99 7.40
CA GLY A 120 15.26 -21.26 7.37
C GLY A 120 15.52 -21.91 8.73
N GLY A 121 14.92 -21.39 9.81
CA GLY A 121 14.80 -22.06 11.11
C GLY A 121 16.02 -21.99 12.03
N THR A 122 17.08 -21.29 11.64
CA THR A 122 18.32 -21.20 12.45
C THR A 122 18.32 -19.93 13.30
N TRP A 123 18.52 -20.10 14.62
CA TRP A 123 18.60 -19.02 15.60
C TRP A 123 20.04 -18.50 15.72
N ASP A 124 20.52 -17.79 14.69
CA ASP A 124 21.85 -17.18 14.66
C ASP A 124 21.82 -15.66 14.39
N GLU A 125 22.98 -15.01 14.46
CA GLU A 125 23.09 -13.57 14.21
C GLU A 125 22.71 -13.19 12.77
N GLY A 126 22.87 -14.10 11.80
CA GLY A 126 22.49 -13.86 10.41
C GLY A 126 20.99 -13.72 10.26
N THR A 127 20.24 -14.70 10.76
CA THR A 127 18.77 -14.65 10.83
C THR A 127 18.29 -13.46 11.64
N ALA A 128 18.89 -13.18 12.80
CA ALA A 128 18.51 -12.06 13.63
C ALA A 128 18.67 -10.71 12.91
N ASN A 129 19.77 -10.50 12.18
CA ASN A 129 19.98 -9.23 11.45
C ASN A 129 19.12 -9.12 10.18
N LEU A 130 18.75 -10.24 9.54
CA LEU A 130 17.73 -10.23 8.47
C LEU A 130 16.38 -9.77 9.03
N ILE A 131 15.89 -10.42 10.09
CA ILE A 131 14.63 -10.04 10.76
C ILE A 131 14.71 -8.60 11.27
N GLY A 132 15.85 -8.21 11.85
CA GLY A 132 16.11 -6.87 12.34
C GLY A 132 16.03 -5.80 11.24
N VAL A 133 16.42 -6.11 10.00
CA VAL A 133 16.24 -5.20 8.85
C VAL A 133 14.75 -5.03 8.53
N LEU A 134 13.97 -6.11 8.48
CA LEU A 134 12.52 -6.05 8.23
C LEU A 134 11.78 -5.25 9.32
N VAL A 135 12.05 -5.56 10.59
CA VAL A 135 11.43 -4.90 11.75
C VAL A 135 11.75 -3.40 11.78
N GLN A 136 13.01 -3.02 11.48
CA GLN A 136 13.39 -1.61 11.44
C GLN A 136 12.81 -0.87 10.24
N ALA A 137 12.55 -1.56 9.12
CA ALA A 137 11.89 -0.97 7.96
C ALA A 137 10.41 -0.62 8.25
N SER A 138 9.72 -1.42 9.08
CA SER A 138 8.27 -1.31 9.32
C SER A 138 7.81 0.11 9.71
N GLY A 139 8.10 0.55 10.93
CA GLY A 139 7.64 1.86 11.41
C GLY A 139 8.21 3.03 10.61
N ALA A 140 9.49 2.96 10.22
CA ALA A 140 10.18 4.05 9.54
C ALA A 140 9.62 4.31 8.13
N THR A 141 9.37 3.26 7.35
CA THR A 141 8.80 3.42 6.00
C THR A 141 7.34 3.88 6.06
N ARG A 142 6.54 3.40 7.03
CA ARG A 142 5.19 3.92 7.28
C ARG A 142 5.21 5.41 7.62
N ALA A 143 6.15 5.85 8.46
CA ALA A 143 6.34 7.26 8.79
C ALA A 143 6.70 8.11 7.56
N LEU A 144 7.63 7.64 6.71
CA LEU A 144 7.95 8.28 5.44
C LEU A 144 6.73 8.41 4.52
N ILE A 145 5.92 7.36 4.42
CA ILE A 145 4.68 7.33 3.62
C ILE A 145 3.60 8.25 4.19
N ALA A 146 3.60 8.48 5.51
CA ALA A 146 2.74 9.47 6.16
C ALA A 146 3.29 10.91 6.06
N GLY A 147 4.49 11.11 5.49
CA GLY A 147 5.12 12.44 5.38
C GLY A 147 5.77 12.93 6.68
N VAL A 148 6.09 12.01 7.60
CA VAL A 148 6.79 12.32 8.85
C VAL A 148 8.29 12.44 8.59
N GLU A 149 8.86 13.59 8.94
CA GLU A 149 10.24 13.95 8.68
C GLU A 149 10.88 14.53 9.96
N PRO A 150 11.92 13.87 10.53
CA PRO A 150 12.46 12.55 10.19
C PRO A 150 11.49 11.38 10.49
N PRO A 151 11.60 10.25 9.78
CA PRO A 151 10.74 9.08 10.02
C PRO A 151 10.95 8.41 11.37
N VAL A 152 12.11 8.65 11.99
CA VAL A 152 12.39 8.32 13.39
C VAL A 152 12.90 9.60 14.04
N PRO A 153 12.10 10.28 14.89
CA PRO A 153 12.45 11.59 15.42
C PRO A 153 13.46 11.57 16.56
N VAL A 154 13.51 10.48 17.32
CA VAL A 154 14.34 10.40 18.51
C VAL A 154 15.00 9.03 18.57
N THR A 155 16.24 9.00 19.06
CA THR A 155 16.91 7.79 19.52
C THR A 155 17.33 7.92 20.98
N ARG A 156 17.68 6.81 21.64
CA ARG A 156 18.18 6.83 23.01
C ARG A 156 19.64 6.39 23.06
N ARG A 157 20.39 7.04 23.95
CA ARG A 157 21.77 6.70 24.29
C ARG A 157 21.92 6.64 25.81
N VAL A 158 22.95 5.96 26.28
CA VAL A 158 23.38 5.95 27.67
C VAL A 158 24.64 6.80 27.74
N ALA A 159 24.60 7.84 28.55
CA ALA A 159 25.72 8.75 28.77
C ALA A 159 26.79 8.09 29.68
N PRO A 160 28.01 8.66 29.78
CA PRO A 160 29.08 8.11 30.60
C PRO A 160 28.75 7.98 32.09
N ASP A 161 27.81 8.78 32.59
CA ASP A 161 27.30 8.72 33.96
C ASP A 161 26.21 7.66 34.16
N GLY A 162 25.85 6.91 33.12
CA GLY A 162 24.83 5.86 33.13
C GLY A 162 23.40 6.36 32.89
N SER A 163 23.18 7.67 32.73
CA SER A 163 21.86 8.23 32.45
C SER A 163 21.41 7.94 31.02
N VAL A 164 20.11 7.70 30.82
CA VAL A 164 19.53 7.56 29.48
C VAL A 164 19.18 8.94 28.96
N VAL A 165 19.73 9.30 27.80
CA VAL A 165 19.45 10.55 27.10
C VAL A 165 18.66 10.28 25.83
N GLU A 166 17.68 11.13 25.56
CA GLU A 166 16.98 11.20 24.28
C GLU A 166 17.72 12.15 23.34
N VAL A 167 17.99 11.66 22.13
CA VAL A 167 18.76 12.36 21.11
C VAL A 167 17.82 12.64 19.94
N ASP A 168 17.64 13.92 19.63
CA ASP A 168 16.87 14.40 18.49
C ASP A 168 17.60 14.07 17.17
N LEU A 169 16.88 13.51 16.20
CA LEU A 169 17.38 13.13 14.88
C LEU A 169 17.01 14.14 13.78
N GLY A 170 16.50 15.32 14.12
CA GLY A 170 16.03 16.33 13.17
C GLY A 170 17.04 16.72 12.09
N GLU A 171 18.33 16.81 12.44
CA GLU A 171 19.43 17.09 11.48
C GLU A 171 20.10 15.82 10.93
N ALA A 172 19.72 14.64 11.42
CA ALA A 172 20.33 13.35 11.13
C ALA A 172 19.26 12.24 11.00
N TRP A 173 18.36 12.38 10.01
CA TRP A 173 17.14 11.56 9.86
C TRP A 173 17.35 10.04 9.82
N PHE A 174 18.55 9.64 9.41
CA PHE A 174 18.97 8.25 9.31
C PHE A 174 20.11 7.95 10.30
N GLY A 175 20.18 8.68 11.41
CA GLY A 175 21.26 8.62 12.38
C GLY A 175 22.54 9.30 11.88
N GLY A 176 23.60 9.19 12.68
CA GLY A 176 24.93 9.72 12.40
C GLY A 176 26.02 8.84 12.99
N GLY A 177 27.28 9.14 12.65
CA GLY A 177 28.44 8.43 13.17
C GLY A 177 28.47 6.95 12.82
N ARG A 178 29.04 6.18 13.74
CA ARG A 178 29.15 4.71 13.63
C ARG A 178 27.80 4.00 13.52
N HIS A 179 26.73 4.66 13.97
CA HIS A 179 25.36 4.13 14.00
C HIS A 179 24.46 4.69 12.89
N ALA A 180 25.02 5.33 11.86
CA ALA A 180 24.26 5.77 10.69
C ALA A 180 23.57 4.58 10.00
N CYS A 181 22.29 4.76 9.63
CA CYS A 181 21.47 3.73 9.03
C CYS A 181 21.97 3.38 7.62
N PRO A 182 22.36 2.12 7.37
CA PRO A 182 22.79 1.69 6.03
C PRO A 182 21.64 1.58 5.03
N GLY A 183 20.39 1.51 5.50
CA GLY A 183 19.20 1.26 4.68
C GLY A 183 18.49 2.50 4.13
N ARG A 184 19.12 3.69 4.14
CA ARG A 184 18.47 4.94 3.70
C ARG A 184 17.91 4.84 2.28
N ALA A 185 18.71 4.34 1.33
CA ALA A 185 18.28 4.21 -0.06
C ALA A 185 17.08 3.26 -0.22
N HIS A 186 17.10 2.13 0.48
CA HIS A 186 16.02 1.14 0.49
C HIS A 186 14.73 1.72 1.09
N ALA A 187 14.83 2.41 2.24
CA ALA A 187 13.68 3.02 2.89
C ALA A 187 13.00 4.09 1.99
N LEU A 188 13.79 4.91 1.31
CA LEU A 188 13.28 5.90 0.36
C LEU A 188 12.62 5.22 -0.86
N ALA A 189 13.25 4.18 -1.41
CA ALA A 189 12.70 3.44 -2.55
C ALA A 189 11.37 2.75 -2.21
N LEU A 190 11.25 2.16 -1.00
CA LEU A 190 10.02 1.57 -0.51
C LEU A 190 8.90 2.61 -0.36
N ALA A 191 9.20 3.76 0.26
CA ALA A 191 8.24 4.84 0.42
C ALA A 191 7.80 5.44 -0.94
N GLU A 192 8.74 5.56 -1.88
CA GLU A 192 8.47 5.97 -3.26
C GLU A 192 7.59 4.95 -3.99
N GLY A 193 7.88 3.65 -3.86
CA GLY A 193 7.11 2.56 -4.45
C GLY A 193 5.68 2.51 -3.93
N ALA A 194 5.48 2.66 -2.62
CA ALA A 194 4.16 2.69 -2.00
C ALA A 194 3.29 3.83 -2.57
N ARG A 195 3.87 4.97 -2.93
CA ARG A 195 3.18 6.11 -3.55
C ARG A 195 3.20 6.11 -5.08
N ALA A 196 3.60 5.01 -5.73
CA ALA A 196 3.75 4.97 -7.19
C ALA A 196 2.42 5.26 -7.91
N PHE A 197 1.32 4.70 -7.43
CA PHE A 197 -0.01 4.92 -8.03
C PHE A 197 -0.54 6.34 -7.76
N HIS A 198 -0.21 6.96 -6.63
CA HIS A 198 -0.53 8.38 -6.38
C HIS A 198 0.07 9.28 -7.45
N ARG A 199 1.37 9.12 -7.75
CA ARG A 199 2.06 9.94 -8.77
C ARG A 199 1.49 9.78 -10.17
N MET A 200 0.86 8.64 -10.48
CA MET A 200 0.18 8.47 -11.77
C MET A 200 -1.01 9.42 -11.96
N HIS A 201 -1.51 10.04 -10.89
CA HIS A 201 -2.59 11.02 -10.94
C HIS A 201 -2.07 12.48 -11.01
N ASP A 202 -0.75 12.70 -10.98
CA ASP A 202 -0.16 14.00 -11.30
C ASP A 202 -0.42 14.33 -12.79
N ASP A 203 -0.43 13.29 -13.63
CA ASP A 203 -0.84 13.30 -15.03
C ASP A 203 -2.28 12.78 -15.22
N PHE A 204 -2.80 12.90 -16.45
CA PHE A 204 -4.11 12.36 -16.82
C PHE A 204 -4.03 10.84 -17.07
N LEU A 205 -4.74 10.06 -16.25
CA LEU A 205 -4.77 8.61 -16.30
C LEU A 205 -6.06 8.06 -16.94
N VAL A 206 -5.94 7.24 -17.98
CA VAL A 206 -7.02 6.34 -18.42
C VAL A 206 -6.78 4.98 -17.78
N LEU A 207 -7.73 4.52 -16.96
CA LEU A 207 -7.60 3.27 -16.21
C LEU A 207 -8.61 2.22 -16.74
N PRO A 208 -8.14 1.18 -17.44
CA PRO A 208 -9.00 0.08 -17.85
C PRO A 208 -9.33 -0.81 -16.64
N ASN A 209 -10.56 -1.32 -16.59
CA ASN A 209 -11.02 -2.19 -15.52
C ASN A 209 -11.17 -3.63 -16.01
N ALA A 210 -10.45 -4.54 -15.35
CA ALA A 210 -10.42 -5.98 -15.61
C ALA A 210 -11.37 -6.75 -14.68
N TRP A 211 -11.73 -7.96 -15.10
CA TRP A 211 -12.54 -8.91 -14.32
C TRP A 211 -11.87 -10.28 -14.14
N ASP A 212 -10.75 -10.50 -14.83
CA ASP A 212 -9.91 -11.69 -14.75
C ASP A 212 -8.45 -11.33 -15.09
N PHE A 213 -7.55 -12.32 -15.02
CA PHE A 213 -6.15 -12.09 -15.39
C PHE A 213 -5.95 -11.83 -16.88
N ALA A 214 -6.70 -12.51 -17.75
CA ALA A 214 -6.53 -12.41 -19.20
C ALA A 214 -6.81 -10.98 -19.70
N SER A 215 -7.90 -10.37 -19.24
CA SER A 215 -8.26 -8.98 -19.51
C SER A 215 -7.21 -8.00 -18.97
N ALA A 216 -6.76 -8.18 -17.73
CA ALA A 216 -5.73 -7.34 -17.13
C ALA A 216 -4.39 -7.42 -17.89
N ALA A 217 -3.90 -8.63 -18.19
CA ALA A 217 -2.68 -8.85 -18.97
C ALA A 217 -2.79 -8.27 -20.39
N ALA A 218 -3.98 -8.38 -21.02
CA ALA A 218 -4.23 -7.76 -22.31
C ALA A 218 -4.13 -6.23 -22.26
N PHE A 219 -4.63 -5.59 -21.19
CA PHE A 219 -4.47 -4.15 -20.99
C PHE A 219 -3.00 -3.76 -20.78
N VAL A 220 -2.26 -4.51 -19.96
CA VAL A 220 -0.81 -4.27 -19.78
C VAL A 220 -0.06 -4.37 -21.10
N ARG A 221 -0.32 -5.42 -21.89
CA ARG A 221 0.29 -5.60 -23.22
C ARG A 221 -0.08 -4.49 -24.20
N ALA A 222 -1.27 -3.90 -24.06
CA ALA A 222 -1.69 -2.73 -24.84
C ALA A 222 -1.02 -1.42 -24.38
N GLY A 223 -0.19 -1.45 -23.33
CA GLY A 223 0.57 -0.30 -22.84
C GLY A 223 -0.10 0.49 -21.73
N PHE A 224 -1.20 0.01 -21.15
CA PHE A 224 -1.80 0.67 -19.99
C PHE A 224 -0.90 0.49 -18.76
N GLY A 225 -0.49 1.62 -18.17
CA GLY A 225 0.45 1.65 -17.03
C GLY A 225 -0.15 1.28 -15.67
N ALA A 226 -1.46 1.04 -15.59
CA ALA A 226 -2.17 0.56 -14.39
C ALA A 226 -3.49 -0.12 -14.80
N VAL A 227 -4.02 -0.96 -13.91
CA VAL A 227 -5.30 -1.67 -14.11
C VAL A 227 -6.19 -1.53 -12.89
N GLY A 228 -7.49 -1.29 -13.10
CA GLY A 228 -8.51 -1.39 -12.06
C GLY A 228 -9.25 -2.72 -12.12
N THR A 229 -9.98 -3.11 -11.07
CA THR A 229 -11.02 -4.14 -11.18
C THR A 229 -12.41 -3.51 -11.36
N THR A 230 -13.41 -4.31 -11.73
CA THR A 230 -14.82 -3.91 -11.75
C THR A 230 -15.66 -4.92 -10.97
N SER A 231 -16.40 -4.47 -9.95
CA SER A 231 -17.26 -5.35 -9.13
C SER A 231 -18.26 -6.13 -9.99
N LEU A 232 -18.94 -5.46 -10.94
CA LEU A 232 -19.90 -6.09 -11.86
C LEU A 232 -19.28 -7.26 -12.63
N GLY A 233 -18.09 -7.05 -13.20
CA GLY A 233 -17.40 -8.07 -13.97
C GLY A 233 -17.01 -9.27 -13.10
N VAL A 234 -16.50 -9.02 -11.90
CA VAL A 234 -16.12 -10.07 -10.93
C VAL A 234 -17.35 -10.85 -10.48
N ALA A 235 -18.41 -10.17 -10.05
CA ALA A 235 -19.62 -10.80 -9.53
C ALA A 235 -20.31 -11.64 -10.60
N VAL A 236 -20.58 -11.07 -11.79
CA VAL A 236 -21.28 -11.77 -12.87
C VAL A 236 -20.47 -12.95 -13.39
N ALA A 237 -19.14 -12.84 -13.49
CA ALA A 237 -18.28 -13.95 -13.91
C ALA A 237 -18.36 -15.16 -12.96
N HIS A 238 -18.74 -14.95 -11.71
CA HIS A 238 -18.93 -15.99 -10.70
C HIS A 238 -20.41 -16.32 -10.42
N GLY A 239 -21.34 -15.78 -11.21
CA GLY A 239 -22.78 -16.02 -11.04
C GLY A 239 -23.38 -15.34 -9.79
N LEU A 240 -22.73 -14.31 -9.27
CA LEU A 240 -23.15 -13.55 -8.10
C LEU A 240 -23.83 -12.23 -8.51
N PRO A 241 -24.76 -11.70 -7.69
CA PRO A 241 -25.26 -10.35 -7.85
C PRO A 241 -24.18 -9.31 -7.53
N ASP A 242 -24.10 -8.26 -8.34
CA ASP A 242 -23.25 -7.09 -8.10
C ASP A 242 -23.82 -6.18 -7.00
N ALA A 243 -22.94 -5.42 -6.34
CA ALA A 243 -23.27 -4.46 -5.28
C ALA A 243 -24.06 -5.06 -4.09
N ALA A 244 -23.91 -6.36 -3.87
CA ALA A 244 -24.58 -7.11 -2.79
C ALA A 244 -23.62 -7.43 -1.63
N GLY A 245 -22.33 -7.06 -1.72
CA GLY A 245 -21.34 -7.35 -0.70
C GLY A 245 -20.93 -8.83 -0.60
N VAL A 246 -21.38 -9.67 -1.53
CA VAL A 246 -21.18 -11.14 -1.48
C VAL A 246 -19.92 -11.62 -2.22
N ALA A 247 -19.30 -10.77 -3.05
CA ALA A 247 -18.18 -11.13 -3.91
C ALA A 247 -16.79 -10.89 -3.28
N ARG A 248 -16.69 -10.84 -1.94
CA ARG A 248 -15.42 -10.55 -1.24
C ARG A 248 -14.35 -11.57 -1.59
N ALA A 249 -14.68 -12.87 -1.56
CA ALA A 249 -13.71 -13.94 -1.76
C ALA A 249 -13.15 -13.90 -3.18
N GLU A 250 -14.02 -13.68 -4.17
CA GLU A 250 -13.70 -13.58 -5.60
C GLU A 250 -12.86 -12.33 -5.87
N THR A 251 -13.21 -11.19 -5.26
CA THR A 251 -12.47 -9.93 -5.40
C THR A 251 -11.05 -10.05 -4.85
N VAL A 252 -10.89 -10.62 -3.65
CA VAL A 252 -9.57 -10.82 -3.04
C VAL A 252 -8.74 -11.86 -3.82
N ALA A 253 -9.37 -12.93 -4.32
CA ALA A 253 -8.70 -13.91 -5.17
C ALA A 253 -8.20 -13.29 -6.47
N LEU A 254 -9.01 -12.44 -7.12
CA LEU A 254 -8.59 -11.69 -8.29
C LEU A 254 -7.46 -10.71 -7.95
N ALA A 255 -7.58 -9.94 -6.86
CA ALA A 255 -6.55 -9.00 -6.42
C ALA A 255 -5.19 -9.70 -6.25
N ARG A 256 -5.16 -10.87 -5.60
CA ARG A 256 -3.95 -11.71 -5.44
C ARG A 256 -3.35 -12.12 -6.78
N LEU A 257 -4.19 -12.46 -7.76
CA LEU A 257 -3.75 -12.86 -9.09
C LEU A 257 -3.18 -11.67 -9.87
N LEU A 258 -3.85 -10.51 -9.81
CA LEU A 258 -3.46 -9.31 -10.55
C LEU A 258 -2.27 -8.57 -9.94
N ALA A 259 -2.03 -8.67 -8.64
CA ALA A 259 -0.89 -8.03 -7.97
C ALA A 259 0.49 -8.55 -8.44
N ARG A 260 0.50 -9.61 -9.26
CA ARG A 260 1.69 -10.15 -9.93
C ARG A 260 2.07 -9.40 -11.21
N LEU A 261 1.17 -8.57 -11.75
CA LEU A 261 1.42 -7.79 -12.95
C LEU A 261 2.49 -6.72 -12.68
N PRO A 262 3.26 -6.31 -13.70
CA PRO A 262 4.32 -5.31 -13.55
C PRO A 262 3.79 -3.87 -13.42
N VAL A 263 2.48 -3.69 -13.24
CA VAL A 263 1.82 -2.38 -13.13
C VAL A 263 0.99 -2.29 -11.84
N PRO A 264 0.78 -1.09 -11.29
CA PRO A 264 -0.14 -0.89 -10.18
C PRO A 264 -1.55 -1.39 -10.49
N VAL A 265 -2.14 -2.09 -9.51
CA VAL A 265 -3.52 -2.57 -9.56
C VAL A 265 -4.34 -1.89 -8.46
N THR A 266 -5.50 -1.35 -8.83
CA THR A 266 -6.49 -0.84 -7.87
C THR A 266 -7.74 -1.71 -7.88
N VAL A 267 -8.29 -1.99 -6.70
CA VAL A 267 -9.38 -2.97 -6.54
C VAL A 267 -10.67 -2.27 -6.16
N ASP A 268 -11.73 -2.54 -6.89
CA ASP A 268 -13.10 -2.18 -6.51
C ASP A 268 -13.57 -3.08 -5.37
N VAL A 269 -13.80 -2.50 -4.19
CA VAL A 269 -14.20 -3.23 -2.97
C VAL A 269 -15.65 -2.95 -2.58
N GLU A 270 -16.46 -2.40 -3.48
CA GLU A 270 -17.83 -1.95 -3.21
C GLU A 270 -17.85 -1.07 -1.94
N ALA A 271 -18.77 -1.36 -1.00
CA ALA A 271 -18.89 -0.72 0.31
C ALA A 271 -17.90 -1.25 1.37
N GLY A 272 -16.91 -2.06 1.00
CA GLY A 272 -16.01 -2.77 1.93
C GLY A 272 -16.55 -4.12 2.44
N PHE A 273 -17.52 -4.71 1.74
CA PHE A 273 -18.09 -6.05 1.98
C PHE A 273 -18.71 -6.30 3.38
N GLY A 274 -19.02 -5.25 4.16
CA GLY A 274 -19.74 -5.36 5.44
C GLY A 274 -19.00 -6.09 6.57
N GLY A 275 -17.72 -6.41 6.38
CA GLY A 275 -16.85 -7.09 7.37
C GLY A 275 -15.86 -6.14 8.05
N ASP A 276 -14.77 -6.71 8.58
CA ASP A 276 -13.66 -5.92 9.13
C ASP A 276 -12.87 -5.24 7.99
N VAL A 277 -13.13 -3.95 7.82
CA VAL A 277 -12.46 -3.09 6.83
C VAL A 277 -10.95 -3.00 7.09
N ARG A 278 -10.50 -3.00 8.35
CA ARG A 278 -9.08 -2.93 8.67
C ARG A 278 -8.36 -4.20 8.22
N ALA A 279 -8.97 -5.36 8.46
CA ALA A 279 -8.45 -6.64 7.99
C ALA A 279 -8.39 -6.69 6.45
N LEU A 280 -9.43 -6.20 5.76
CA LEU A 280 -9.43 -6.10 4.29
C LEU A 280 -8.33 -5.17 3.78
N ALA A 281 -8.15 -4.00 4.40
CA ALA A 281 -7.09 -3.05 4.03
C ALA A 281 -5.70 -3.66 4.19
N ALA A 282 -5.45 -4.35 5.31
CA ALA A 282 -4.18 -5.04 5.56
C ALA A 282 -3.94 -6.14 4.52
N GLU A 283 -4.94 -6.99 4.25
CA GLU A 283 -4.85 -8.08 3.28
C GLU A 283 -4.52 -7.56 1.87
N LEU A 284 -5.25 -6.57 1.37
CA LEU A 284 -5.02 -6.01 0.03
C LEU A 284 -3.65 -5.34 -0.08
N TRP A 285 -3.24 -4.58 0.94
CA TRP A 285 -1.97 -3.88 0.90
C TRP A 285 -0.77 -4.84 1.00
N GLU A 286 -0.87 -5.88 1.83
CA GLU A 286 0.12 -6.96 1.90
C GLU A 286 0.25 -7.65 0.53
N LEU A 287 -0.85 -7.93 -0.16
CA LEU A 287 -0.86 -8.53 -1.50
C LEU A 287 -0.12 -7.69 -2.56
N GLY A 288 0.03 -6.38 -2.36
CA GLY A 288 0.64 -5.47 -3.33
C GLY A 288 -0.36 -4.60 -4.09
N VAL A 289 -1.62 -4.55 -3.64
CA VAL A 289 -2.63 -3.66 -4.22
C VAL A 289 -2.22 -2.19 -3.98
N ALA A 290 -2.33 -1.39 -5.03
CA ALA A 290 -1.89 0.01 -5.05
C ALA A 290 -3.00 1.00 -4.68
N GLY A 291 -4.25 0.61 -4.85
CA GLY A 291 -5.40 1.43 -4.48
C GLY A 291 -6.69 0.65 -4.36
N VAL A 292 -7.72 1.31 -3.85
CA VAL A 292 -9.08 0.78 -3.77
C VAL A 292 -10.10 1.82 -4.22
N ASN A 293 -11.20 1.37 -4.82
CA ASN A 293 -12.42 2.16 -4.92
C ASN A 293 -13.37 1.69 -3.81
N VAL A 294 -13.85 2.62 -2.97
CA VAL A 294 -14.80 2.31 -1.89
C VAL A 294 -16.00 3.25 -1.95
N GLU A 295 -17.20 2.68 -2.05
CA GLU A 295 -18.42 3.43 -2.39
C GLU A 295 -19.33 3.70 -1.20
N ASP A 296 -20.04 4.83 -1.25
CA ASP A 296 -21.08 5.17 -0.28
C ASP A 296 -22.46 4.63 -0.69
N GLY A 297 -22.60 4.04 -1.88
CA GLY A 297 -23.79 3.33 -2.31
C GLY A 297 -24.12 2.14 -1.40
N ARG A 298 -25.41 1.98 -1.07
CA ARG A 298 -25.95 0.88 -0.25
C ARG A 298 -27.25 0.37 -0.90
N GLY A 299 -27.10 -0.47 -1.91
CA GLY A 299 -28.23 -0.90 -2.74
C GLY A 299 -28.87 0.30 -3.45
N ALA A 300 -30.12 0.62 -3.10
CA ALA A 300 -30.82 1.78 -3.66
C ALA A 300 -30.59 3.10 -2.90
N GLY A 301 -29.89 3.07 -1.75
CA GLY A 301 -29.63 4.23 -0.91
C GLY A 301 -28.16 4.60 -0.84
N LEU A 302 -27.87 5.59 0.01
CA LEU A 302 -26.51 6.01 0.36
C LEU A 302 -26.26 5.73 1.84
N ALA A 303 -25.02 5.46 2.21
CA ALA A 303 -24.56 5.48 3.58
C ALA A 303 -24.62 6.91 4.16
N GLU A 304 -24.70 6.99 5.48
CA GLU A 304 -24.43 8.26 6.17
C GLU A 304 -22.98 8.69 5.87
N PRO A 305 -22.74 9.99 5.57
CA PRO A 305 -21.39 10.46 5.23
C PRO A 305 -20.34 10.14 6.31
N ALA A 306 -20.73 10.18 7.59
CA ALA A 306 -19.83 9.86 8.70
C ALA A 306 -19.38 8.39 8.69
N ASP A 307 -20.29 7.46 8.37
CA ASP A 307 -19.97 6.02 8.31
C ASP A 307 -19.01 5.73 7.16
N GLN A 308 -19.24 6.32 5.99
CA GLN A 308 -18.34 6.16 4.87
C GLN A 308 -16.97 6.79 5.14
N ALA A 309 -16.93 7.97 5.76
CA ALA A 309 -15.69 8.60 6.20
C ALA A 309 -14.91 7.72 7.19
N ALA A 310 -15.60 6.99 8.08
CA ALA A 310 -14.95 6.04 8.99
C ALA A 310 -14.27 4.87 8.24
N ILE A 311 -14.90 4.37 7.17
CA ILE A 311 -14.32 3.33 6.29
C ILE A 311 -13.05 3.85 5.60
N VAL A 312 -13.11 5.05 4.99
CA VAL A 312 -11.96 5.69 4.36
C VAL A 312 -10.79 5.83 5.35
N ARG A 313 -11.08 6.34 6.56
CA ARG A 313 -10.07 6.51 7.61
C ARG A 313 -9.46 5.16 8.03
N ALA A 314 -10.27 4.11 8.17
CA ALA A 314 -9.79 2.78 8.52
C ALA A 314 -8.80 2.23 7.48
N PHE A 315 -9.06 2.42 6.18
CA PHE A 315 -8.10 2.08 5.12
C PHE A 315 -6.79 2.86 5.26
N LYS A 316 -6.86 4.19 5.44
CA LYS A 316 -5.66 5.04 5.52
C LYS A 316 -4.81 4.79 6.77
N GLU A 317 -5.43 4.49 7.91
CA GLU A 317 -4.71 4.16 9.14
C GLU A 317 -3.94 2.84 9.01
N VAL A 318 -4.56 1.81 8.42
CA VAL A 318 -3.92 0.50 8.23
C VAL A 318 -2.88 0.56 7.12
N ALA A 319 -3.24 1.15 5.98
CA ALA A 319 -2.46 1.15 4.74
C ALA A 319 -2.25 2.59 4.23
N PRO A 320 -1.36 3.39 4.85
CA PRO A 320 -1.18 4.80 4.50
C PRO A 320 -0.72 5.03 3.06
N GLY A 321 -0.05 4.03 2.46
CA GLY A 321 0.40 4.05 1.07
C GLY A 321 -0.62 3.54 0.06
N LEU A 322 -1.76 2.99 0.50
CA LEU A 322 -2.83 2.57 -0.39
C LEU A 322 -3.60 3.81 -0.85
N PHE A 323 -3.81 3.95 -2.16
CA PHE A 323 -4.64 5.03 -2.73
C PHE A 323 -6.13 4.72 -2.50
N VAL A 324 -6.81 5.52 -1.69
CA VAL A 324 -8.25 5.37 -1.44
C VAL A 324 -9.03 6.33 -2.34
N ASN A 325 -9.70 5.77 -3.34
CA ASN A 325 -10.58 6.50 -4.25
C ASN A 325 -12.02 6.40 -3.72
N ALA A 326 -12.48 7.44 -3.02
CA ALA A 326 -13.82 7.45 -2.42
C ALA A 326 -14.88 7.68 -3.51
N ARG A 327 -15.75 6.68 -3.71
CA ARG A 327 -16.82 6.72 -4.71
C ARG A 327 -18.10 7.30 -4.10
N VAL A 328 -18.64 8.33 -4.75
CA VAL A 328 -19.85 9.05 -4.36
C VAL A 328 -20.98 8.73 -5.35
N ASP A 329 -21.96 7.95 -4.92
CA ASP A 329 -22.97 7.34 -5.81
C ASP A 329 -24.24 8.17 -6.03
N THR A 330 -24.30 9.38 -5.47
CA THR A 330 -25.41 10.34 -5.68
C THR A 330 -25.86 10.47 -7.15
N TRP A 331 -24.92 10.59 -8.09
CA TRP A 331 -25.23 10.71 -9.52
C TRP A 331 -25.59 9.38 -10.16
N TRP A 332 -24.87 8.31 -9.81
CA TRP A 332 -25.08 6.96 -10.31
C TRP A 332 -26.45 6.39 -9.94
N LEU A 333 -26.87 6.59 -8.69
CA LEU A 333 -28.17 6.18 -8.18
C LEU A 333 -29.28 7.20 -8.47
N GLY A 334 -28.93 8.42 -8.88
CA GLY A 334 -29.89 9.49 -9.14
C GLY A 334 -30.57 10.03 -7.89
N VAL A 335 -29.91 9.94 -6.74
CA VAL A 335 -30.44 10.36 -5.42
C VAL A 335 -29.55 11.41 -4.80
N ASP A 336 -30.15 12.40 -4.13
CA ASP A 336 -29.45 13.40 -3.32
C ASP A 336 -28.23 14.05 -4.02
N ARG A 337 -28.36 14.38 -5.31
CA ARG A 337 -27.27 15.01 -6.11
C ARG A 337 -26.77 16.33 -5.51
N ALA A 338 -27.59 16.99 -4.69
CA ALA A 338 -27.19 18.21 -4.01
C ALA A 338 -26.09 17.96 -2.95
N SER A 339 -26.01 16.76 -2.36
CA SER A 339 -25.00 16.44 -1.33
C SER A 339 -23.68 15.92 -1.89
N THR A 340 -23.55 15.72 -3.21
CA THR A 340 -22.36 15.12 -3.85
C THR A 340 -21.05 15.77 -3.38
N LEU A 341 -20.99 17.10 -3.40
CA LEU A 341 -19.76 17.82 -3.08
C LEU A 341 -19.44 17.82 -1.58
N ASP A 342 -20.46 17.85 -0.72
CA ASP A 342 -20.26 17.80 0.74
C ASP A 342 -19.80 16.41 1.17
N ARG A 343 -20.32 15.34 0.56
CA ARG A 343 -19.83 13.96 0.71
C ARG A 343 -18.38 13.83 0.24
N ALA A 344 -18.08 14.34 -0.96
CA ALA A 344 -16.72 14.31 -1.50
C ALA A 344 -15.72 14.98 -0.55
N ARG A 345 -16.03 16.17 -0.02
CA ARG A 345 -15.19 16.86 0.96
C ARG A 345 -15.04 16.06 2.26
N ALA A 346 -16.13 15.52 2.81
CA ALA A 346 -16.07 14.71 4.01
C ALA A 346 -15.17 13.48 3.85
N TYR A 347 -15.14 12.87 2.66
CA TYR A 347 -14.29 11.71 2.39
C TYR A 347 -12.83 12.11 2.18
N VAL A 348 -12.57 13.27 1.57
CA VAL A 348 -11.22 13.86 1.49
C VAL A 348 -10.69 14.20 2.88
N ASP A 349 -11.50 14.82 3.74
CA ASP A 349 -11.15 15.11 5.14
C ASP A 349 -10.88 13.84 5.95
N ALA A 350 -11.47 12.71 5.56
CA ALA A 350 -11.19 11.40 6.14
C ALA A 350 -9.90 10.75 5.61
N GLY A 351 -9.26 11.33 4.60
CA GLY A 351 -7.99 10.90 4.03
C GLY A 351 -8.08 10.26 2.64
N ALA A 352 -9.21 10.38 1.92
CA ALA A 352 -9.30 9.89 0.55
C ALA A 352 -8.26 10.58 -0.36
N ASP A 353 -7.53 9.79 -1.15
CA ASP A 353 -6.50 10.28 -2.08
C ASP A 353 -7.10 10.71 -3.43
N GLY A 354 -8.35 10.33 -3.70
CA GLY A 354 -9.11 10.70 -4.89
C GLY A 354 -10.61 10.55 -4.67
N VAL A 355 -11.41 11.19 -5.51
CA VAL A 355 -12.87 11.09 -5.48
C VAL A 355 -13.37 10.55 -6.82
N PHE A 356 -14.28 9.59 -6.79
CA PHE A 356 -14.94 9.05 -7.97
C PHE A 356 -16.43 9.38 -7.96
N ILE A 357 -16.91 10.12 -8.97
CA ILE A 357 -18.34 10.46 -9.11
C ILE A 357 -18.86 9.85 -10.43
N PRO A 358 -19.31 8.59 -10.42
CA PRO A 358 -19.90 7.96 -11.60
C PRO A 358 -21.23 8.61 -11.99
N GLY A 359 -21.47 8.77 -13.29
CA GLY A 359 -22.71 9.34 -13.83
C GLY A 359 -22.69 10.85 -14.06
N LEU A 360 -21.61 11.56 -13.73
CA LEU A 360 -21.40 12.94 -14.17
C LEU A 360 -21.20 12.99 -15.69
N ASP A 361 -22.07 13.67 -16.42
CA ASP A 361 -22.02 13.81 -17.88
C ASP A 361 -22.14 15.27 -18.38
N GLN A 362 -22.27 16.23 -17.46
CA GLN A 362 -22.35 17.66 -17.77
C GLN A 362 -21.03 18.36 -17.46
N GLU A 363 -20.49 19.13 -18.41
CA GLU A 363 -19.21 19.83 -18.25
C GLU A 363 -19.19 20.76 -17.03
N ALA A 364 -20.29 21.50 -16.79
CA ALA A 364 -20.41 22.42 -15.67
C ALA A 364 -20.33 21.72 -14.31
N GLU A 365 -20.99 20.56 -14.17
CA GLU A 365 -20.99 19.77 -12.94
C GLU A 365 -19.63 19.10 -12.70
N ILE A 366 -18.98 18.63 -13.77
CA ILE A 366 -17.61 18.09 -13.70
C ILE A 366 -16.62 19.18 -13.27
N ALA A 367 -16.69 20.38 -13.88
CA ALA A 367 -15.84 21.51 -13.49
C ALA A 367 -16.06 21.91 -12.02
N ALA A 368 -17.32 21.92 -11.57
CA ALA A 368 -17.65 22.20 -10.17
C ALA A 368 -17.05 21.14 -9.23
N ALA A 369 -17.15 19.85 -9.57
CA ALA A 369 -16.56 18.78 -8.79
C ALA A 369 -15.02 18.84 -8.74
N VAL A 370 -14.35 19.14 -9.86
CA VAL A 370 -12.90 19.34 -9.91
C VAL A 370 -12.48 20.50 -9.01
N ALA A 371 -13.22 21.61 -9.02
CA ALA A 371 -12.90 22.77 -8.19
C ALA A 371 -13.21 22.57 -6.69
N ALA A 372 -14.06 21.60 -6.34
CA ALA A 372 -14.58 21.42 -4.98
C ALA A 372 -13.63 20.68 -4.04
N VAL A 373 -12.70 19.89 -4.56
CA VAL A 373 -11.80 19.04 -3.77
C VAL A 373 -10.33 19.19 -4.22
N PRO A 374 -9.35 19.13 -3.29
CA PRO A 374 -7.93 19.26 -3.62
C PRO A 374 -7.28 17.96 -4.11
N VAL A 375 -8.07 16.94 -4.44
CA VAL A 375 -7.61 15.61 -4.85
C VAL A 375 -8.07 15.26 -6.26
N PRO A 376 -7.38 14.35 -6.97
CA PRO A 376 -7.79 13.85 -8.29
C PRO A 376 -9.27 13.44 -8.37
N LEU A 377 -10.00 14.03 -9.32
CA LEU A 377 -11.33 13.56 -9.71
C LEU A 377 -11.20 12.40 -10.72
N ASN A 378 -11.91 11.31 -10.41
CA ASN A 378 -12.14 10.16 -11.28
C ASN A 378 -13.58 10.21 -11.84
N THR A 379 -13.74 9.88 -13.13
CA THR A 379 -15.07 9.71 -13.77
C THR A 379 -15.13 8.43 -14.60
N LEU A 380 -16.32 8.07 -15.06
CA LEU A 380 -16.51 7.16 -16.21
C LEU A 380 -16.32 7.95 -17.52
N PRO A 381 -16.15 7.30 -18.68
CA PRO A 381 -16.01 7.98 -19.98
C PRO A 381 -17.36 8.54 -20.47
N SER A 382 -17.89 9.55 -19.77
CA SER A 382 -19.16 10.22 -20.07
C SER A 382 -19.05 11.29 -21.14
N LEU A 383 -17.88 11.92 -21.26
CA LEU A 383 -17.51 12.87 -22.30
C LEU A 383 -16.24 12.41 -23.01
N SER A 384 -15.82 13.14 -24.05
CA SER A 384 -14.54 12.87 -24.70
C SER A 384 -13.39 12.98 -23.69
N THR A 385 -12.37 12.14 -23.86
CA THR A 385 -11.18 12.17 -22.99
C THR A 385 -10.47 13.53 -23.01
N GLU A 386 -10.48 14.20 -24.17
CA GLU A 386 -9.94 15.55 -24.32
C GLU A 386 -10.72 16.57 -23.49
N THR A 387 -12.05 16.55 -23.56
CA THR A 387 -12.94 17.40 -22.75
C THR A 387 -12.72 17.16 -21.26
N LEU A 388 -12.74 15.90 -20.80
CA LEU A 388 -12.54 15.56 -19.40
C LEU A 388 -11.17 16.05 -18.89
N ARG A 389 -10.11 15.86 -19.68
CA ARG A 389 -8.77 16.37 -19.36
C ARG A 389 -8.75 17.90 -19.27
N ALA A 390 -9.39 18.59 -20.21
CA ALA A 390 -9.45 20.05 -20.23
C ALA A 390 -10.22 20.62 -19.02
N LEU A 391 -11.24 19.90 -18.54
CA LEU A 391 -11.99 20.26 -17.32
C LEU A 391 -11.22 19.99 -16.03
N GLY A 392 -10.05 19.33 -16.10
CA GLY A 392 -9.20 19.06 -14.95
C GLY A 392 -9.42 17.70 -14.28
N VAL A 393 -10.23 16.81 -14.87
CA VAL A 393 -10.29 15.40 -14.45
C VAL A 393 -8.88 14.81 -14.53
N ARG A 394 -8.51 13.97 -13.55
CA ARG A 394 -7.19 13.33 -13.49
C ARG A 394 -7.24 11.83 -13.74
N ARG A 395 -8.40 11.21 -13.59
CA ARG A 395 -8.60 9.79 -13.91
C ARG A 395 -9.91 9.56 -14.65
N VAL A 396 -9.87 8.72 -15.67
CA VAL A 396 -11.07 8.15 -16.30
C VAL A 396 -10.98 6.65 -16.20
N SER A 397 -11.85 6.06 -15.37
CA SER A 397 -11.97 4.60 -15.26
C SER A 397 -12.98 4.09 -16.28
N THR A 398 -12.72 2.94 -16.91
CA THR A 398 -13.68 2.37 -17.89
C THR A 398 -14.88 1.69 -17.24
N GLY A 399 -14.82 1.41 -15.93
CA GLY A 399 -15.82 0.63 -15.21
C GLY A 399 -16.07 -0.72 -15.89
N SER A 400 -17.31 -1.20 -15.86
CA SER A 400 -17.68 -2.46 -16.51
C SER A 400 -17.78 -2.39 -18.05
N LEU A 401 -17.42 -1.26 -18.69
CA LEU A 401 -17.53 -1.10 -20.13
C LEU A 401 -16.77 -2.19 -20.91
N PRO A 402 -15.48 -2.50 -20.62
CA PRO A 402 -14.76 -3.53 -21.38
C PRO A 402 -15.35 -4.93 -21.16
N PHE A 403 -15.82 -5.24 -19.96
CA PHE A 403 -16.51 -6.50 -19.67
C PHE A 403 -17.77 -6.68 -20.52
N ARG A 404 -18.64 -5.68 -20.52
CA ARG A 404 -19.89 -5.70 -21.31
C ARG A 404 -19.61 -5.76 -22.81
N ALA A 405 -18.58 -5.05 -23.29
CA ALA A 405 -18.15 -5.10 -24.68
C ALA A 405 -17.66 -6.50 -25.07
N ALA A 406 -16.85 -7.15 -24.22
CA ALA A 406 -16.35 -8.50 -24.44
C ALA A 406 -17.50 -9.54 -24.48
N LEU A 407 -18.46 -9.45 -23.56
CA LEU A 407 -19.65 -10.31 -23.58
C LEU A 407 -20.45 -10.13 -24.87
N ALA A 408 -20.66 -8.89 -25.30
CA ALA A 408 -21.40 -8.61 -26.53
C ALA A 408 -20.69 -9.20 -27.77
N GLU A 409 -19.36 -9.13 -27.83
CA GLU A 409 -18.58 -9.71 -28.93
C GLU A 409 -18.54 -11.24 -28.90
N ALA A 410 -18.44 -11.84 -27.71
CA ALA A 410 -18.50 -13.28 -27.54
C ALA A 410 -19.84 -13.85 -28.04
N VAL A 411 -20.95 -13.19 -27.69
CA VAL A 411 -22.29 -13.56 -28.20
C VAL A 411 -22.36 -13.37 -29.72
N ARG A 412 -21.97 -12.21 -30.25
CA ARG A 412 -21.96 -11.96 -31.71
C ARG A 412 -21.17 -13.02 -32.48
N THR A 413 -20.01 -13.42 -31.97
CA THR A 413 -19.17 -14.45 -32.59
C THR A 413 -19.88 -15.81 -32.62
N ALA A 414 -20.51 -16.22 -31.53
CA ALA A 414 -21.29 -17.47 -31.47
C ALA A 414 -22.50 -17.43 -32.41
N GLU A 415 -23.19 -16.29 -32.51
CA GLU A 415 -24.33 -16.11 -33.42
C GLU A 415 -23.93 -16.12 -34.88
N ALA A 416 -22.78 -15.55 -35.24
CA ALA A 416 -22.23 -15.60 -36.59
C ALA A 416 -21.99 -17.05 -37.04
N VAL A 417 -21.35 -17.86 -36.17
CA VAL A 417 -21.13 -19.30 -36.41
C VAL A 417 -22.47 -20.04 -36.57
N ARG A 418 -23.45 -19.76 -35.71
CA ARG A 418 -24.80 -20.35 -35.80
C ARG A 418 -25.53 -19.98 -37.10
N SER A 419 -25.29 -18.78 -37.63
CA SER A 419 -26.01 -18.20 -38.78
C SER A 419 -25.27 -18.32 -40.12
N THR A 420 -24.17 -19.08 -40.20
CA THR A 420 -23.29 -19.21 -41.38
C THR A 420 -22.62 -17.91 -41.86
N THR A 421 -22.61 -16.87 -41.01
CA THR A 421 -21.87 -15.63 -41.26
C THR A 421 -20.41 -15.83 -40.84
N PRO A 422 -19.42 -15.31 -41.60
CA PRO A 422 -18.03 -15.39 -41.18
C PRO A 422 -17.80 -14.75 -39.80
N PRO A 423 -17.00 -15.37 -38.91
CA PRO A 423 -16.66 -14.78 -37.63
C PRO A 423 -15.79 -13.52 -37.81
N PRO A 424 -15.66 -12.68 -36.77
CA PRO A 424 -14.77 -11.52 -36.79
C PRO A 424 -13.33 -11.91 -37.17
N THR A 425 -12.69 -11.11 -38.02
CA THR A 425 -11.32 -11.38 -38.51
C THR A 425 -10.22 -10.76 -37.66
N THR A 426 -10.57 -9.90 -36.70
CA THR A 426 -9.64 -9.15 -35.84
C THR A 426 -9.58 -9.73 -34.42
N LEU A 427 -9.50 -11.05 -34.31
CA LEU A 427 -9.36 -11.75 -33.02
C LEU A 427 -7.88 -12.02 -32.72
N PRO A 428 -7.45 -11.98 -31.45
CA PRO A 428 -6.12 -12.46 -31.09
C PRO A 428 -5.99 -13.93 -31.47
N THR A 429 -4.84 -14.27 -32.03
CA THR A 429 -4.49 -15.65 -32.35
C THR A 429 -4.39 -16.50 -31.07
N TYR A 430 -4.43 -17.82 -31.24
CA TYR A 430 -4.22 -18.75 -30.13
C TYR A 430 -2.87 -18.48 -29.43
N SER A 431 -1.80 -18.31 -30.21
CA SER A 431 -0.47 -18.02 -29.67
C SER A 431 -0.40 -16.67 -28.94
N GLU A 432 -1.04 -15.62 -29.47
CA GLU A 432 -1.10 -14.33 -28.78
C GLU A 432 -1.90 -14.43 -27.47
N THR A 433 -2.94 -15.25 -27.42
CA THR A 433 -3.74 -15.43 -26.20
C THR A 433 -2.96 -16.21 -25.14
N THR A 434 -2.29 -17.30 -25.53
CA THR A 434 -1.45 -18.09 -24.60
C THR A 434 -0.27 -17.28 -24.05
N ALA A 435 0.31 -16.38 -24.84
CA ALA A 435 1.45 -15.55 -24.43
C ALA A 435 1.12 -14.53 -23.32
N LEU A 436 -0.16 -14.29 -23.00
CA LEU A 436 -0.57 -13.39 -21.91
C LEU A 436 -0.16 -13.89 -20.52
N THR A 437 0.14 -15.17 -20.34
CA THR A 437 0.52 -15.74 -19.04
C THR A 437 2.01 -15.58 -18.72
N THR A 438 2.79 -15.16 -19.71
CA THR A 438 4.26 -15.05 -19.63
C THR A 438 4.76 -13.61 -19.67
N SER A 439 3.83 -12.64 -19.75
CA SER A 439 4.11 -11.20 -19.90
C SER A 439 4.07 -10.42 -18.59
#